data_AF-A0A1G9Z4A4-F1
#
_entry.id   AF-A0A1G9Z4A4-F1
#
_cell.length_a   1.000
_cell.length_b   1.000
_cell.length_c   1.000
_cell.angle_alpha   90.00
_cell.angle_beta   90.00
_cell.angle_gamma   90.00
#
_symmetry.space_group_name_H-M   'P 1'
#
loop_
_entity.id
_entity.type
_entity.pdbx_description
1 polymer ?
#
loop_
_entity_poly.entity_id
_entity_poly.type
_entity_poly.pdbx_seq_one_letter_code
_entity_poly.pdbx_strand_id
1 'polypeptide(L)'
;MFELARLITYVAVVMGLFLIPGPSVSLVLSRTVQGGRKVGIASGSDVATGNLAHTVCAALGLSALLMTCAAAFKAVKWVGAAYLIYLGVRAFMAIE
;
A
#
# COMPACT_ATOMS: atom_id res chain seq x y z
N MET A 1 10.19 22.67 -4.72
CA MET A 1 10.53 22.18 -6.06
C MET A 1 11.03 20.75 -5.91
N PHE A 2 10.46 19.79 -6.64
CA PHE A 2 10.81 18.37 -6.50
C PHE A 2 12.23 18.13 -7.00
N GLU A 3 13.11 17.65 -6.12
CA GLU A 3 14.46 17.19 -6.47
C GLU A 3 14.34 15.94 -7.35
N LEU A 4 14.92 15.96 -8.55
CA LEU A 4 14.81 14.86 -9.52
C LEU A 4 15.37 13.56 -8.90
N ALA A 5 16.44 13.66 -8.12
CA ALA A 5 17.02 12.53 -7.41
C ALA A 5 15.99 11.88 -6.47
N ARG A 6 15.22 12.69 -5.73
CA ARG A 6 14.22 12.22 -4.78
C ARG A 6 13.03 11.54 -5.47
N LEU A 7 12.63 12.03 -6.65
CA LEU A 7 11.61 11.38 -7.47
C LEU A 7 12.09 10.01 -7.97
N ILE A 8 13.32 9.94 -8.48
CA ILE A 8 13.93 8.69 -8.97
C ILE A 8 14.02 7.66 -7.85
N THR A 9 14.51 8.03 -6.67
CA THR A 9 14.58 7.10 -5.52
C THR A 9 13.20 6.63 -5.09
N TYR A 10 12.20 7.52 -5.07
CA TYR A 10 10.82 7.15 -4.74
C TYR A 10 10.27 6.13 -5.74
N VAL A 11 10.39 6.39 -7.05
CA VAL A 11 9.92 5.47 -8.09
C VAL A 11 10.63 4.12 -7.99
N ALA A 12 11.95 4.12 -7.77
CA ALA A 12 12.73 2.88 -7.62
C ALA A 12 12.23 2.02 -6.44
N VAL A 13 12.00 2.63 -5.27
CA VAL A 13 11.48 1.91 -4.10
C VAL A 13 10.06 1.38 -4.35
N VAL A 14 9.18 2.21 -4.92
CA VAL A 14 7.80 1.79 -5.21
C VAL A 14 7.76 0.64 -6.22
N MET A 15 8.60 0.68 -7.25
CA MET A 15 8.73 -0.43 -8.20
C MET A 15 9.19 -1.72 -7.51
N GLY A 16 10.19 -1.63 -6.61
CA GLY A 16 10.62 -2.78 -5.82
C GLY A 16 9.49 -3.37 -4.96
N LEU A 17 8.68 -2.52 -4.33
CA LEU A 17 7.51 -2.96 -3.56
C LEU A 17 6.41 -3.58 -4.43
N PHE A 18 6.21 -3.07 -5.65
CA PHE A 18 5.20 -3.57 -6.59
C PHE A 18 5.51 -4.97 -7.14
N LEU A 19 6.79 -5.37 -7.15
CA LEU A 19 7.19 -6.70 -7.60
C LEU A 19 6.79 -7.80 -6.63
N ILE A 20 6.54 -7.48 -5.35
CA ILE A 20 6.14 -8.45 -4.34
C ILE A 20 4.62 -8.55 -4.35
N PRO A 21 4.03 -9.66 -4.82
CA PRO A 21 2.58 -9.83 -4.86
C PRO A 21 2.03 -9.83 -3.43
N GLY A 22 1.33 -8.75 -3.07
CA GLY A 22 0.67 -8.62 -1.78
C GLY A 22 -0.62 -9.45 -1.67
N PRO A 23 -1.27 -9.46 -0.48
CA PRO A 23 -2.48 -10.24 -0.23
C PRO A 23 -3.61 -9.98 -1.23
N SER A 24 -3.80 -8.72 -1.63
CA SER A 24 -4.81 -8.30 -2.61
C SER A 24 -4.53 -8.89 -4.00
N VAL A 25 -3.28 -8.91 -4.45
CA VAL A 25 -2.89 -9.51 -5.74
C VAL A 25 -3.10 -11.02 -5.70
N SER A 26 -2.69 -11.68 -4.62
CA SER A 26 -2.89 -13.13 -4.40
C SER A 26 -4.37 -13.52 -4.36
N LEU A 27 -5.23 -12.70 -3.74
CA LEU A 27 -6.69 -12.88 -3.74
C LEU A 27 -7.28 -12.76 -5.15
N VAL A 28 -6.91 -11.71 -5.89
CA VAL A 28 -7.38 -11.52 -7.27
C VAL A 28 -6.94 -12.69 -8.15
N LEU A 29 -5.68 -13.14 -8.03
CA LEU A 29 -5.18 -14.32 -8.73
C LEU A 29 -5.98 -15.58 -8.38
N SER A 30 -6.20 -15.85 -7.08
CA SER A 30 -6.96 -17.01 -6.63
C SER A 30 -8.40 -17.01 -7.16
N ARG A 31 -9.07 -15.85 -7.11
CA ARG A 31 -10.42 -15.65 -7.68
C ARG A 31 -10.43 -15.80 -9.21
N THR A 32 -9.38 -15.35 -9.89
CA THR A 32 -9.24 -15.49 -11.35
C THR A 32 -9.05 -16.94 -11.75
N VAL A 33 -8.24 -17.70 -11.01
CA VAL A 33 -8.01 -19.12 -11.28
C VAL A 33 -9.29 -19.94 -11.06
N GLN A 34 -10.06 -19.65 -10.00
CA GLN A 34 -11.29 -20.38 -9.69
C GLN A 34 -12.50 -19.97 -10.55
N GLY A 35 -12.62 -18.67 -10.88
CA GLY A 35 -13.80 -18.10 -11.55
C GLY A 35 -13.56 -17.59 -12.97
N GLY A 36 -12.36 -17.77 -13.51
CA GLY A 36 -11.96 -17.32 -14.84
C GLY A 36 -11.75 -15.80 -14.97
N ARG A 37 -11.49 -15.35 -16.20
CA ARG A 37 -11.09 -13.97 -16.52
C ARG A 37 -12.09 -12.92 -16.05
N LYS A 38 -13.40 -13.16 -16.20
CA LYS A 38 -14.44 -12.18 -15.82
C LYS A 38 -14.46 -11.90 -14.32
N VAL A 39 -14.35 -12.96 -13.50
CA VAL A 39 -14.28 -12.84 -12.04
C VAL A 39 -12.99 -12.16 -11.62
N GLY A 40 -11.89 -12.45 -12.31
CA GLY A 40 -10.61 -11.77 -12.10
C GLY A 40 -10.67 -10.27 -12.36
N ILE A 41 -11.24 -9.84 -13.48
CA ILE A 41 -11.41 -8.42 -13.81
C ILE A 41 -12.30 -7.74 -12.77
N ALA A 42 -13.44 -8.34 -12.43
CA ALA A 42 -14.34 -7.78 -11.42
C ALA A 42 -13.66 -7.63 -10.04
N SER A 43 -12.92 -8.65 -9.61
CA SER A 43 -12.17 -8.62 -8.34
C SER A 43 -11.03 -7.59 -8.36
N GLY A 44 -10.33 -7.48 -9.49
CA GLY A 44 -9.29 -6.47 -9.67
C GLY A 44 -9.84 -5.04 -9.65
N SER A 45 -10.99 -4.81 -10.29
CA SER A 45 -11.68 -3.52 -10.29
C SER A 45 -12.20 -3.13 -8.91
N ASP A 46 -12.72 -4.08 -8.14
CA ASP A 46 -13.13 -3.87 -6.74
C ASP A 46 -11.94 -3.43 -5.88
N VAL A 47 -10.85 -4.19 -5.91
CA VAL A 47 -9.61 -3.86 -5.19
C VAL A 47 -9.07 -2.50 -5.61
N ALA A 48 -9.04 -2.20 -6.92
CA ALA A 48 -8.55 -0.91 -7.42
C ALA A 48 -9.41 0.26 -6.91
N THR A 49 -10.74 0.10 -6.90
CA THR A 49 -11.68 1.11 -6.41
C THR A 49 -11.50 1.36 -4.92
N GLY A 50 -11.40 0.28 -4.13
CA GLY A 50 -11.11 0.38 -2.69
C GLY A 50 -9.77 1.07 -2.42
N ASN A 51 -8.74 0.74 -3.20
CA ASN A 51 -7.42 1.33 -3.04
C ASN A 51 -7.39 2.82 -3.41
N LEU A 52 -8.14 3.24 -4.43
CA LEU A 52 -8.32 4.65 -4.78
C LEU A 52 -9.00 5.43 -3.65
N ALA A 53 -10.14 4.92 -3.16
CA ALA A 53 -10.86 5.56 -2.06
C ALA A 53 -9.98 5.69 -0.80
N HIS A 54 -9.32 4.59 -0.42
CA HIS A 54 -8.37 4.59 0.70
C HIS A 54 -7.24 5.60 0.51
N THR A 55 -6.62 5.64 -0.67
CA THR A 55 -5.51 6.56 -0.98
C THR A 55 -5.94 8.01 -0.91
N VAL A 56 -7.12 8.36 -1.44
CA VAL A 56 -7.66 9.72 -1.36
C VAL A 56 -7.93 10.12 0.09
N CYS A 57 -8.59 9.25 0.87
CA CYS A 57 -8.82 9.50 2.30
C CYS A 57 -7.50 9.69 3.06
N ALA A 58 -6.51 8.83 2.81
CA ALA A 58 -5.20 8.90 3.44
C ALA A 58 -4.45 10.19 3.03
N ALA A 59 -4.45 10.55 1.75
CA ALA A 59 -3.79 11.75 1.26
C ALA A 59 -4.39 13.02 1.87
N LEU A 60 -5.72 13.14 1.88
CA LEU A 60 -6.42 14.28 2.47
C LEU A 60 -6.23 14.33 3.99
N GLY A 61 -6.43 13.21 4.69
CA GLY A 61 -6.31 13.13 6.14
C GLY A 61 -4.90 13.38 6.64
N LEU A 62 -3.88 12.82 5.97
CA LEU A 62 -2.48 13.03 6.33
C LEU A 62 -2.03 14.46 6.02
N SER A 63 -2.52 15.05 4.93
CA SER A 63 -2.26 16.47 4.60
C SER A 63 -2.88 17.40 5.64
N ALA A 64 -4.10 17.11 6.10
CA ALA A 64 -4.72 17.84 7.19
C ALA A 64 -3.87 17.73 8.46
N LEU A 65 -3.49 16.52 8.88
CA LEU A 65 -2.63 16.27 10.04
C LEU A 65 -1.30 17.04 9.99
N LEU A 66 -0.67 17.09 8.81
CA LEU A 66 0.56 17.84 8.57
C LEU A 66 0.39 19.35 8.81
N MET A 67 -0.76 19.91 8.42
CA MET A 67 -1.06 21.34 8.60
C MET A 67 -1.46 21.68 10.03
N THR A 68 -2.12 20.78 10.77
CA THR A 68 -2.61 21.05 12.13
C THR A 68 -1.59 20.80 13.22
N CYS A 69 -0.87 19.66 13.18
CA CYS A 69 0.01 19.25 14.28
C CYS A 69 1.18 18.36 13.83
N ALA A 70 2.38 18.91 13.88
CA ALA A 70 3.61 18.19 13.55
C ALA A 70 3.87 16.97 14.46
N ALA A 71 3.48 17.03 15.74
CA ALA A 71 3.65 15.92 16.68
C ALA A 71 2.74 14.73 16.32
N ALA A 72 1.48 14.99 15.94
CA ALA A 72 0.53 13.97 15.54
C ALA A 72 0.97 13.27 14.24
N PHE A 73 1.45 14.02 13.25
CA PHE A 73 2.04 13.43 12.04
C PHE A 73 3.24 12.53 12.35
N LYS A 74 4.14 12.97 13.25
CA LYS A 74 5.29 12.16 13.68
C LYS A 74 4.84 10.87 14.38
N ALA A 75 3.82 10.94 15.24
CA ALA A 75 3.27 9.77 15.92
C ALA A 75 2.73 8.75 14.92
N VAL A 76 1.87 9.19 13.99
CA VAL A 76 1.33 8.33 12.92
C VAL A 76 2.44 7.70 12.08
N LYS A 77 3.46 8.48 11.71
CA LYS A 77 4.62 7.98 10.95
C LYS A 77 5.36 6.85 11.68
N TRP A 78 5.66 7.03 12.97
CA TRP A 78 6.40 6.03 13.74
C TRP A 78 5.56 4.80 14.07
N VAL A 79 4.27 4.98 14.37
CA VAL A 79 3.34 3.86 14.57
C VAL A 79 3.20 3.05 13.28
N GLY A 80 3.06 3.70 12.13
CA GLY A 80 3.01 3.03 10.83
C GLY A 80 4.30 2.26 10.53
N ALA A 81 5.47 2.83 10.81
CA ALA A 81 6.75 2.14 10.64
C ALA A 81 6.85 0.89 11.53
N ALA A 82 6.49 1.00 12.80
CA ALA A 82 6.47 -0.14 13.73
C ALA A 82 5.50 -1.24 13.26
N TYR A 83 4.32 -0.85 12.76
CA TYR A 83 3.34 -1.78 12.21
C TYR A 83 3.86 -2.51 10.96
N LEU A 84 4.56 -1.82 10.05
CA LEU A 84 5.18 -2.45 8.88
C LEU A 84 6.31 -3.40 9.26
N ILE A 85 7.14 -3.07 10.26
CA ILE A 85 8.16 -3.98 10.79
C ILE A 85 7.49 -5.25 11.34
N TYR A 86 6.44 -5.09 12.15
CA TYR A 86 5.67 -6.21 12.69
C TYR A 86 5.08 -7.09 11.58
N LEU A 87 4.44 -6.49 10.57
CA LEU A 87 3.92 -7.21 9.40
C LEU A 87 5.03 -7.93 8.62
N GLY A 88 6.19 -7.29 8.45
CA GLY A 88 7.35 -7.89 7.81
C GLY A 88 7.85 -9.13 8.56
N VAL A 89 8.03 -9.03 9.88
CA VAL A 89 8.42 -10.17 10.73
C VAL A 89 7.38 -11.28 10.68
N ARG A 90 6.09 -10.95 10.76
CA ARG A 90 4.99 -11.92 10.63
C ARG A 90 4.98 -12.60 9.26
N ALA A 91 5.28 -11.88 8.19
CA ALA A 91 5.37 -12.45 6.86
C ALA A 91 6.54 -13.45 6.75
N PHE A 92 7.71 -13.15 7.34
CA PHE A 92 8.83 -14.09 7.39
C PHE A 92 8.50 -15.35 8.19
N MET A 93 7.84 -15.21 9.34
CA MET A 93 7.44 -16.34 10.19
C MET A 93 6.32 -17.21 9.59
N ALA A 94 5.47 -16.65 8.74
CA ALA A 94 4.38 -17.39 8.10
C ALA A 94 4.85 -18.23 6.88
N ILE A 95 6.11 -18.10 6.47
CA ILE A 95 6.71 -18.84 5.36
C ILE A 95 7.33 -20.18 5.84
N GLU A 96 7.44 -20.41 7.15
CA GLU A 96 7.80 -21.71 7.76
C GLU A 96 6.61 -22.68 7.88
#